data_AF-A0A8J0VAF0-F1
#
_entry.id   AF-A0A8J0VAF0-F1
#
_cell.length_a   1.000
_cell.length_b   1.000
_cell.length_c   1.000
_cell.angle_alpha   90.00
_cell.angle_beta   90.00
_cell.angle_gamma   90.00
#
_symmetry.space_group_name_H-M   'P 1'
#
loop_
_entity.id
_entity.type
_entity.pdbx_description
1 polymer ?
#
loop_
_entity_poly.entity_id
_entity_poly.type
_entity_poly.pdbx_seq_one_letter_code
_entity_poly.pdbx_strand_id
1 'polypeptide(L)'
;MHRPNTKSPLSSLPATPIRTSSARRHLGTNYKLSSLNAAILLMGKLPRLSALCLVSPIMEPLAKKIFKGVIFLEVAGVFGAYTLFHKMNASQDFRHTMNRKFPSVLEIYYKSNEWAGIYGIREQDAEAWTIKKD
;
A
#
# COMPACT_ATOMS: atom_id res chain seq x y z
N MET A 1 19.45 -19.44 53.56
CA MET A 1 20.17 -19.58 54.85
C MET A 1 20.69 -18.21 55.25
N HIS A 2 20.25 -17.74 56.43
CA HIS A 2 20.75 -16.63 57.24
C HIS A 2 21.53 -15.45 56.60
N ARG A 3 20.95 -14.23 56.71
CA ARG A 3 21.73 -13.04 57.09
C ARG A 3 22.29 -13.24 58.50
N PRO A 4 23.48 -12.70 58.76
CA PRO A 4 23.58 -11.70 59.82
C PRO A 4 24.44 -10.51 59.35
N ASN A 5 24.00 -9.26 59.44
CA ASN A 5 23.76 -8.48 60.66
C ASN A 5 25.03 -8.33 61.50
N THR A 6 25.68 -7.17 61.41
CA THR A 6 26.17 -6.44 62.59
C THR A 6 26.24 -4.95 62.26
N LYS A 7 25.18 -4.23 62.63
CA LYS A 7 25.31 -2.83 63.06
C LYS A 7 26.17 -2.83 64.34
N SER A 8 27.03 -1.84 64.52
CA SER A 8 27.19 -1.15 65.81
C SER A 8 28.10 0.07 65.70
N PRO A 9 27.90 1.05 66.58
CA PRO A 9 28.03 2.46 66.27
C PRO A 9 29.05 3.13 67.22
N LEU A 10 28.94 4.46 67.31
CA LEU A 10 29.46 5.32 68.38
C LEU A 10 30.89 5.82 68.25
N SER A 11 30.97 7.14 68.07
CA SER A 11 31.75 8.14 68.83
C SER A 11 32.21 9.20 67.83
N SER A 12 32.08 10.51 68.04
CA SER A 12 31.70 11.31 69.19
C SER A 12 31.55 12.76 68.68
N LEU A 13 30.45 13.41 69.02
CA LEU A 13 30.27 14.89 69.07
C LEU A 13 31.35 15.52 69.98
N PRO A 14 31.77 16.81 69.84
CA PRO A 14 30.92 18.02 69.87
C PRO A 14 31.33 19.18 68.89
N ALA A 15 30.40 19.93 68.26
CA ALA A 15 29.80 21.21 68.71
C ALA A 15 30.84 22.28 69.15
N THR A 16 31.13 23.39 68.46
CA THR A 16 30.32 24.59 68.04
C THR A 16 31.33 25.72 67.64
N PRO A 17 30.99 26.99 67.26
CA PRO A 17 29.71 27.60 66.86
C PRO A 17 29.75 28.42 65.54
N ILE A 18 28.60 28.39 64.85
CA ILE A 18 27.84 29.52 64.26
C ILE A 18 28.61 30.80 63.92
N ARG A 19 28.76 31.07 62.62
CA ARG A 19 28.65 32.43 62.07
C ARG A 19 27.75 32.42 60.84
N THR A 20 26.59 33.04 61.00
CA THR A 20 25.59 33.30 59.98
C THR A 20 26.17 34.16 58.86
N SER A 21 26.09 33.68 57.62
CA SER A 21 26.07 34.55 56.44
C SER A 21 25.02 34.02 55.48
N SER A 22 23.88 34.71 55.50
CA SER A 22 22.83 34.65 54.50
C SER A 22 23.42 35.05 53.15
N ALA A 23 23.65 34.08 52.27
CA ALA A 23 23.90 34.36 50.86
C ALA A 23 23.45 33.21 49.96
N ARG A 24 22.31 33.46 49.30
CA ARG A 24 22.20 33.34 47.84
C ARG A 24 22.12 31.91 47.28
N ARG A 25 20.86 31.51 47.12
CA ARG A 25 20.24 31.01 45.88
C ARG A 25 20.97 29.85 45.17
N HIS A 26 20.41 28.67 45.42
CA HIS A 26 20.29 27.54 44.49
C HIS A 26 20.25 28.02 43.01
N LEU A 27 21.30 27.74 42.25
CA LEU A 27 21.23 27.74 40.79
C LEU A 27 22.23 26.71 40.27
N GLY A 28 21.76 25.52 39.91
CA GLY A 28 22.66 24.47 39.48
C GLY A 28 22.03 23.18 38.96
N THR A 29 20.78 23.19 38.49
CA THR A 29 20.18 22.00 37.84
C THR A 29 19.21 22.40 36.74
N ASN A 30 19.62 23.24 35.77
CA ASN A 30 18.70 23.61 34.68
C ASN A 30 19.37 23.96 33.34
N TYR A 31 20.53 23.37 33.00
CA TYR A 31 21.05 23.45 31.62
C TYR A 31 20.58 22.27 30.74
N LYS A 32 20.09 21.17 31.32
CA LYS A 32 19.62 20.01 30.55
C LYS A 32 18.13 20.08 30.18
N LEU A 33 17.33 20.76 31.02
CA LEU A 33 15.89 20.94 30.77
C LEU A 33 15.62 22.07 29.76
N SER A 34 16.51 23.06 29.65
CA SER A 34 16.44 24.13 28.65
C SER A 34 16.74 23.64 27.23
N SER A 35 17.67 22.70 27.06
CA SER A 35 17.96 22.10 25.75
C SER A 35 16.79 21.25 25.22
N LEU A 36 16.12 20.51 26.10
CA LEU A 36 14.92 19.74 25.73
C LEU A 36 13.73 20.65 25.42
N ASN A 37 13.51 21.71 26.21
CA ASN A 37 12.45 22.69 25.92
C ASN A 37 12.72 23.45 24.61
N ALA A 38 13.99 23.75 24.29
CA ALA A 38 14.37 24.36 23.02
C ALA A 38 14.20 23.39 21.82
N ALA A 39 14.48 22.10 21.99
CA ALA A 39 14.24 21.09 20.97
C ALA A 39 12.75 20.87 20.71
N ILE A 40 11.92 20.88 21.75
CA ILE A 40 10.45 20.85 21.64
C ILE A 40 9.92 22.10 20.93
N LEU A 41 10.51 23.27 21.22
CA LEU A 41 10.17 24.53 20.55
C LEU A 41 10.58 24.55 19.06
N LEU A 42 11.72 23.94 18.72
CA LEU A 42 12.19 23.77 17.34
C LEU A 42 11.32 22.79 16.54
N MET A 43 10.82 21.72 17.17
CA MET A 43 9.87 20.78 16.54
C MET A 43 8.45 21.37 16.42
N GLY A 44 8.09 22.37 17.24
CA GLY A 44 6.81 23.07 17.18
C GLY A 44 6.76 24.31 16.27
N LYS A 45 7.92 24.79 15.78
CA LYS A 45 8.03 25.97 14.91
C LYS A 45 8.53 25.64 13.49
N LEU A 46 8.49 24.38 13.09
CA LEU A 46 8.57 24.07 11.67
C LEU A 46 7.24 24.47 11.03
N PRO A 47 7.21 25.41 10.07
CA PRO A 47 6.05 25.53 9.20
C PRO A 47 5.91 24.18 8.50
N ARG A 48 4.95 23.38 8.98
CA ARG A 48 4.52 22.15 8.33
C ARG A 48 4.21 22.50 6.88
N LEU A 49 5.11 22.13 5.98
CA LEU A 49 4.84 21.68 4.62
C LEU A 49 3.71 22.43 3.89
N SER A 50 3.66 23.75 3.96
CA SER A 50 2.56 24.53 3.36
C SER A 50 2.71 24.69 1.84
N ALA A 51 3.88 24.37 1.28
CA ALA A 51 4.10 24.42 -0.17
C ALA A 51 3.75 23.11 -0.91
N LEU A 52 3.74 21.95 -0.24
CA LEU A 52 3.29 20.69 -0.86
C LEU A 52 1.78 20.44 -0.67
N CYS A 53 1.17 21.08 0.34
CA CYS A 53 -0.21 20.82 0.73
C CYS A 53 -1.26 21.41 -0.23
N LEU A 54 -0.89 22.37 -1.09
CA LEU A 54 -1.83 23.00 -2.03
C LEU A 54 -2.13 22.15 -3.29
N VAL A 55 -1.33 21.13 -3.57
CA VAL A 55 -1.57 20.22 -4.70
C VAL A 55 -2.60 19.13 -4.34
N SER A 56 -2.71 18.76 -3.06
CA SER A 56 -3.56 17.66 -2.60
C SER A 56 -5.07 17.88 -2.72
N PRO A 57 -5.67 19.04 -2.34
CA PRO A 57 -7.13 19.19 -2.41
C PRO A 57 -7.67 19.41 -3.84
N ILE A 58 -6.81 19.81 -4.79
CA ILE A 58 -7.20 20.05 -6.18
C ILE A 58 -7.15 18.75 -7.00
N MET A 59 -6.23 17.83 -6.67
CA MET A 59 -6.05 16.58 -7.42
C MET A 59 -6.98 15.44 -6.99
N GLU A 60 -7.53 15.44 -5.77
CA GLU A 60 -8.50 14.43 -5.33
C GLU A 60 -9.72 14.27 -6.27
N PRO A 61 -10.45 15.33 -6.68
CA PRO A 61 -11.60 15.18 -7.56
C PRO A 61 -11.21 14.73 -8.97
N LEU A 62 -10.02 15.08 -9.46
CA LEU A 62 -9.55 14.65 -10.78
C LEU A 62 -9.09 13.19 -10.76
N ALA A 63 -8.34 12.77 -9.74
CA ALA A 63 -7.93 11.40 -9.53
C ALA A 63 -9.14 10.46 -9.38
N LYS A 64 -10.17 10.87 -8.62
CA LYS A 64 -11.43 10.12 -8.49
C LYS A 64 -12.16 9.95 -9.83
N LYS A 65 -12.16 10.98 -10.69
CA LYS A 65 -12.77 10.91 -12.03
C LYS A 65 -11.98 9.98 -12.96
N ILE A 66 -10.66 10.06 -12.95
CA ILE A 66 -9.79 9.17 -13.76
C ILE A 66 -9.93 7.74 -13.27
N PHE A 67 -9.86 7.50 -11.96
CA PHE A 67 -10.02 6.17 -11.37
C PHE A 67 -11.38 5.56 -11.76
N LYS A 68 -12.47 6.34 -11.63
CA LYS A 68 -13.80 5.89 -12.09
C LYS A 68 -13.78 5.55 -13.58
N GLY A 69 -13.16 6.38 -14.42
CA GLY A 69 -12.98 6.10 -15.85
C GLY A 69 -12.21 4.81 -16.12
N VAL A 70 -11.11 4.56 -15.41
CA VAL A 70 -10.32 3.33 -15.53
C VAL A 70 -11.13 2.11 -15.10
N ILE A 71 -11.89 2.19 -14.00
CA ILE A 71 -12.77 1.10 -13.58
C ILE A 71 -13.85 0.82 -14.63
N PHE A 72 -14.47 1.86 -15.22
CA PHE A 72 -15.43 1.67 -16.31
C PHE A 72 -14.79 1.04 -17.55
N LEU A 73 -13.58 1.46 -17.91
CA LEU A 73 -12.83 0.92 -19.03
C LEU A 73 -12.47 -0.56 -18.80
N GLU A 74 -12.01 -0.90 -17.60
CA GLU A 74 -11.69 -2.28 -17.21
C GLU A 74 -12.93 -3.17 -17.28
N VAL A 75 -14.05 -2.73 -16.69
CA VAL A 75 -15.32 -3.48 -16.73
C VAL A 75 -15.82 -3.64 -18.17
N ALA A 76 -15.74 -2.59 -18.99
CA ALA A 76 -16.11 -2.65 -20.39
C ALA A 76 -15.20 -3.60 -21.19
N GLY A 77 -13.89 -3.61 -20.90
CA GLY A 77 -12.92 -4.52 -21.50
C GLY A 77 -13.20 -5.98 -21.17
N VAL A 78 -13.41 -6.30 -19.88
CA VAL A 78 -13.78 -7.65 -19.41
C VAL A 78 -15.11 -8.08 -20.02
N PHE A 79 -16.11 -7.19 -20.07
CA PHE A 79 -17.40 -7.49 -20.70
C PHE A 79 -17.25 -7.75 -22.21
N GLY A 80 -16.42 -6.97 -22.91
CA GLY A 80 -16.09 -7.19 -24.32
C GLY A 80 -15.42 -8.54 -24.56
N ALA A 81 -14.43 -8.91 -23.75
CA ALA A 81 -13.76 -10.20 -23.83
C ALA A 81 -14.72 -11.37 -23.53
N TYR A 82 -15.55 -11.24 -22.49
CA TYR A 82 -16.55 -12.25 -22.13
C TYR A 82 -17.58 -12.46 -23.24
N THR A 83 -18.16 -11.37 -23.77
CA THR A 83 -19.13 -11.47 -24.87
C THR A 83 -18.51 -12.06 -26.13
N LEU A 84 -17.26 -11.70 -26.45
CA LEU A 84 -16.52 -12.29 -27.56
C LEU A 84 -16.32 -13.80 -27.37
N PHE A 85 -15.84 -14.21 -26.19
CA PHE A 85 -15.63 -15.63 -25.86
C PHE A 85 -16.94 -16.41 -25.89
N HIS A 86 -18.01 -15.85 -25.31
CA HIS A 86 -19.33 -16.45 -25.30
C HIS A 86 -19.88 -16.66 -26.72
N LYS A 87 -19.73 -15.66 -27.62
CA LYS A 87 -20.16 -15.80 -29.03
C LYS A 87 -19.33 -16.82 -29.80
N MET A 88 -18.02 -16.89 -29.56
CA MET A 88 -17.17 -17.93 -30.14
C MET A 88 -17.58 -19.32 -29.65
N ASN A 89 -17.94 -19.48 -28.37
CA ASN A 89 -18.38 -20.77 -27.85
C ASN A 89 -19.75 -21.18 -28.41
N ALA A 90 -20.68 -20.23 -28.53
CA ALA A 90 -22.05 -20.50 -28.95
C ALA A 90 -22.22 -20.75 -30.47
N SER A 91 -21.32 -20.24 -31.32
CA SER A 91 -21.53 -20.28 -32.77
C SER A 91 -20.27 -20.54 -33.58
N GLN A 92 -20.31 -21.62 -34.37
CA GLN A 92 -19.22 -22.02 -35.27
C GLN A 92 -19.02 -21.05 -36.44
N ASP A 93 -20.09 -20.47 -37.00
CA ASP A 93 -19.99 -19.48 -38.07
C ASP A 93 -19.30 -18.18 -37.61
N PHE A 94 -19.45 -17.82 -36.33
CA PHE A 94 -18.74 -16.69 -35.76
C PHE A 94 -17.25 -17.01 -35.61
N ARG A 95 -16.89 -18.23 -35.17
CA ARG A 95 -15.51 -18.71 -35.18
C ARG A 95 -14.91 -18.69 -36.59
N HIS A 96 -15.65 -19.09 -37.62
CA HIS A 96 -15.21 -19.01 -39.01
C HIS A 96 -14.94 -17.57 -39.46
N THR A 97 -15.84 -16.64 -39.10
CA THR A 97 -15.65 -15.21 -39.40
C THR A 97 -14.42 -14.65 -38.68
N MET A 98 -14.20 -15.07 -37.43
CA MET A 98 -13.02 -14.67 -36.65
C MET A 98 -11.74 -15.27 -37.22
N ASN A 99 -11.76 -16.50 -37.74
CA ASN A 99 -10.64 -17.11 -38.45
C ASN A 99 -10.19 -16.25 -39.63
N ARG A 100 -11.15 -15.69 -40.38
CA ARG A 100 -10.86 -14.83 -41.54
C ARG A 100 -10.35 -13.43 -41.18
N LYS A 101 -10.84 -12.85 -40.08
CA LYS A 101 -10.51 -11.47 -39.70
C LYS A 101 -9.34 -11.37 -38.72
N PHE A 102 -9.34 -12.24 -37.71
CA PHE A 102 -8.44 -12.21 -36.56
C PHE A 102 -8.04 -13.64 -36.16
N PRO A 103 -7.23 -14.33 -36.98
CA PRO A 103 -6.86 -15.73 -36.72
C PRO A 103 -6.16 -15.92 -35.37
N SER A 104 -5.37 -14.93 -34.92
CA SER A 104 -4.68 -14.98 -33.63
C SER A 104 -5.63 -15.01 -32.43
N VAL A 105 -6.77 -14.31 -32.50
CA VAL A 105 -7.76 -14.31 -31.41
C VAL A 105 -8.44 -15.67 -31.32
N LEU A 106 -8.74 -16.27 -32.48
CA LEU A 106 -9.32 -17.61 -32.54
C LEU A 106 -8.33 -18.68 -32.04
N GLU A 107 -7.04 -18.52 -32.33
CA GLU A 107 -6.00 -19.42 -31.81
C GLU A 107 -5.92 -19.37 -30.28
N ILE A 108 -5.98 -18.18 -29.69
CA ILE A 108 -6.05 -18.03 -28.22
C ILE A 108 -7.29 -18.73 -27.67
N TYR A 109 -8.43 -18.63 -28.36
CA TYR A 109 -9.65 -19.33 -27.97
C TYR A 109 -9.44 -20.85 -27.94
N TYR A 110 -8.85 -21.44 -28.99
CA TYR A 110 -8.57 -22.88 -28.99
C TYR A 110 -7.63 -23.27 -27.86
N LYS A 111 -6.51 -22.57 -27.72
CA LYS A 111 -5.51 -22.87 -26.69
C LYS A 111 -6.09 -22.75 -25.28
N SER A 112 -6.95 -21.76 -25.04
CA SER A 112 -7.62 -21.60 -23.74
C SER A 112 -8.58 -22.76 -23.44
N ASN A 113 -9.29 -23.28 -24.45
CA ASN A 113 -10.14 -24.47 -24.28
C ASN A 113 -9.30 -25.74 -24.06
N GLU A 114 -8.19 -25.89 -24.80
CA GLU A 114 -7.24 -27.00 -24.61
C GLU A 114 -6.62 -26.97 -23.20
N TRP A 115 -6.32 -25.79 -22.67
CA TRP A 115 -5.87 -25.61 -21.27
C TRP A 115 -6.95 -25.92 -20.24
N ALA A 116 -8.23 -25.70 -20.58
CA ALA A 116 -9.37 -26.13 -19.78
C ALA A 116 -9.71 -27.63 -19.94
N GLY A 117 -8.94 -28.37 -20.75
CA GLY A 117 -9.15 -29.79 -21.02
C GLY A 117 -10.23 -30.11 -22.06
N ILE A 118 -10.72 -29.08 -22.78
CA ILE A 118 -11.70 -29.24 -23.86
C ILE A 118 -10.94 -29.30 -25.20
N TYR A 119 -10.87 -30.48 -25.78
CA TYR A 119 -10.21 -30.75 -27.05
C TYR A 119 -11.23 -31.03 -28.17
N GLY A 120 -10.79 -31.03 -29.43
CA GLY A 120 -11.63 -31.40 -30.57
C GLY A 120 -12.33 -30.24 -31.28
N ILE A 121 -12.39 -29.05 -30.67
CA ILE A 121 -13.09 -27.89 -31.26
C ILE A 121 -12.40 -27.43 -32.56
N ARG A 122 -11.07 -27.48 -32.61
CA ARG A 122 -10.29 -27.08 -33.78
C ARG A 122 -10.54 -28.02 -34.96
N GLU A 123 -10.54 -29.31 -34.70
CA GLU A 123 -10.74 -30.36 -35.68
C GLU A 123 -12.16 -30.30 -36.25
N GLN A 124 -13.16 -30.16 -35.37
CA GLN A 124 -14.56 -30.00 -35.77
C GLN A 124 -14.79 -28.75 -36.63
N ASP A 125 -14.16 -27.63 -36.27
CA ASP A 125 -14.23 -26.40 -37.05
C ASP A 125 -13.53 -26.57 -38.41
N ALA A 126 -12.38 -27.24 -38.46
CA ALA A 126 -11.67 -27.52 -39.72
C ALA A 126 -12.52 -28.38 -40.66
N GLU A 127 -13.09 -29.48 -40.17
CA GLU A 127 -13.96 -30.37 -40.94
C GLU A 127 -15.20 -29.64 -41.47
N ALA A 128 -15.87 -28.86 -40.61
CA ALA A 128 -17.06 -28.10 -41.00
C ALA A 128 -16.75 -27.05 -42.09
N TRP A 129 -15.55 -26.46 -42.06
CA TRP A 129 -15.16 -25.43 -43.03
C TRP A 129 -14.60 -25.99 -44.34
N THR A 130 -14.08 -27.22 -44.35
CA THR A 130 -13.71 -27.91 -45.57
C THR A 130 -14.94 -28.39 -46.33
N ILE A 131 -15.93 -28.98 -45.64
CA ILE A 131 -17.18 -29.45 -46.25
C ILE A 131 -17.96 -28.30 -46.92
N LYS A 132 -17.89 -27.09 -46.35
CA LYS A 132 -18.61 -25.91 -46.87
C LYS A 132 -17.98 -25.29 -48.12
N LYS A 133 -16.78 -25.75 -48.54
CA LYS A 133 -16.06 -25.25 -49.72
C LYS A 133 -16.27 -26.11 -50.98
N ASP A 134 -16.82 -27.31 -50.84
CA ASP A 134 -17.16 -28.22 -51.94
C ASP A 134 -18.63 -28.03 -52.38
#